data_AF-A0A955EH84-F1
#
_entry.id   AF-A0A955EH84-F1
#
_cell.length_a   1.000
_cell.length_b   1.000
_cell.length_c   1.000
_cell.angle_alpha   90.00
_cell.angle_beta   90.00
_cell.angle_gamma   90.00
#
_symmetry.space_group_name_H-M   'P 1'
#
loop_
_entity.id
_entity.type
_entity.pdbx_description
1 polymer ?
#
loop_
_entity_poly.entity_id
_entity_poly.type
_entity_poly.pdbx_seq_one_letter_code
_entity_poly.pdbx_strand_id
1 'polypeptide(L)'
;MKLLIRMSAAALLTGTAHAGTSPLSLNEAGELANGLSRFPVFSGDGRWVFFSSDATNLVASDTNGTTDVFARDLLAGTVVRLSVDSAGQEVHGASGHVTHTRGQASSFDGRFVAFYSLAPDLVGDDGNSVTDLFLRDRDPDGNGIFDEPGATTIRITRSVDGLDPDGLSGPHGLDMSSDGRWIAFYSEATNLVEGDSNGFGDVFLYDRIADTIRRVSIAPDGTEGDRAALHIALSRDGRYMSYYHLSDLLTTGDSNNEADIHFIDRDPDGNGVFDEQPWSQELISLAESGDQGDMQSRYSWQSDDGRYVVFESAATNLVTGDTNNDRDLFLRDLQLSTTQRISVATGGAQALRGGRYPYVLSRDGRYTVYRSSSSDLVADDTNNRFDVFLYDRINATTERVSRTVAGDEVNGHCQWVWLSDDNRYVAYDSEASNILPGGTPAVWQCYVFDRGGPCPGDVNRDGTVDFADLNLVLLRWNQPGPGADADASGLVDFGDLNTVLSSWSTPCGP
;
A
#
# COMPACT_ATOMS: atom_id res chain seq x y z
N MET A 1 23.87 -37.77 -30.90
CA MET A 1 23.15 -37.55 -29.63
C MET A 1 23.17 -36.04 -29.38
N LYS A 2 22.13 -35.33 -29.84
CA LYS A 2 22.01 -33.87 -29.69
C LYS A 2 21.30 -33.62 -28.36
N LEU A 3 21.99 -32.97 -27.43
CA LEU A 3 21.44 -32.54 -26.15
C LEU A 3 20.56 -31.32 -26.42
N LEU A 4 19.23 -31.49 -26.37
CA LEU A 4 18.28 -30.39 -26.34
C LEU A 4 18.27 -29.85 -24.91
N ILE A 5 18.88 -28.70 -24.68
CA ILE A 5 18.63 -27.90 -23.48
C ILE A 5 17.34 -27.14 -23.76
N ARG A 6 16.26 -27.48 -23.05
CA ARG A 6 15.06 -26.63 -22.99
C ARG A 6 15.44 -25.41 -22.15
N MET A 7 15.54 -24.25 -22.78
CA MET A 7 15.53 -22.97 -22.05
C MET A 7 14.11 -22.75 -21.54
N SER A 8 13.95 -22.81 -20.22
CA SER A 8 12.78 -22.29 -19.52
C SER A 8 12.70 -20.78 -19.76
N ALA A 9 11.50 -20.25 -19.98
CA ALA A 9 11.25 -18.84 -20.16
C ALA A 9 11.51 -18.07 -18.85
N ALA A 10 12.76 -17.71 -18.60
CA ALA A 10 13.12 -16.62 -17.71
C ALA A 10 13.28 -15.37 -18.58
N ALA A 11 12.16 -14.69 -18.83
CA ALA A 11 12.13 -13.41 -19.51
C ALA A 11 11.13 -12.49 -18.82
N LEU A 12 11.37 -12.19 -17.54
CA LEU A 12 10.94 -10.93 -16.94
C LEU A 12 12.19 -10.35 -16.26
N LEU A 13 12.51 -9.10 -16.56
CA LEU A 13 13.61 -8.26 -16.02
C LEU A 13 14.99 -8.30 -16.72
N THR A 14 15.14 -8.83 -17.94
CA THR A 14 16.33 -8.54 -18.77
C THR A 14 15.95 -7.93 -20.12
N GLY A 15 15.67 -6.62 -20.15
CA GLY A 15 15.57 -5.92 -21.43
C GLY A 15 14.79 -4.60 -21.43
N THR A 16 15.54 -3.50 -21.43
CA THR A 16 15.17 -2.12 -21.80
C THR A 16 14.28 -1.34 -20.83
N ALA A 17 14.74 -0.14 -20.46
CA ALA A 17 14.05 0.86 -19.64
C ALA A 17 12.84 1.46 -20.39
N HIS A 18 11.79 0.66 -20.59
CA HIS A 18 10.53 1.12 -21.14
C HIS A 18 9.41 0.81 -20.16
N ALA A 19 8.60 1.83 -19.90
CA ALA A 19 7.38 1.69 -19.13
C ALA A 19 6.45 0.64 -19.77
N GLY A 20 5.78 -0.17 -18.96
CA GLY A 20 4.92 -1.24 -19.47
C GLY A 20 4.15 -2.00 -18.41
N THR A 21 2.99 -2.51 -18.81
CA THR A 21 2.11 -3.33 -17.97
C THR A 21 2.47 -4.81 -18.07
N SER A 22 2.49 -5.53 -16.95
CA SER A 22 2.68 -6.99 -16.88
C SER A 22 1.70 -7.65 -15.90
N PRO A 23 1.30 -8.92 -16.13
CA PRO A 23 0.40 -9.63 -15.22
C PRO A 23 1.10 -10.10 -13.95
N LEU A 24 0.42 -9.96 -12.82
CA LEU A 24 0.95 -10.28 -11.49
C LEU A 24 0.34 -11.53 -10.87
N SER A 25 -0.94 -11.81 -11.10
CA SER A 25 -1.59 -13.03 -10.65
C SER A 25 -1.28 -14.19 -11.61
N LEU A 26 -0.08 -14.74 -11.52
CA LEU A 26 0.39 -15.88 -12.32
C LEU A 26 0.81 -17.05 -11.43
N ASN A 27 0.64 -18.26 -11.95
CA ASN A 27 1.27 -19.46 -11.39
C ASN A 27 2.74 -19.61 -11.83
N GLU A 28 3.45 -20.62 -11.32
CA GLU A 28 4.87 -20.88 -11.65
C GLU A 28 5.12 -21.17 -13.14
N ALA A 29 4.10 -21.61 -13.89
CA ALA A 29 4.19 -21.84 -15.33
C ALA A 29 3.97 -20.55 -16.14
N GLY A 30 3.68 -19.42 -15.49
CA GLY A 30 3.35 -18.15 -16.13
C GLY A 30 1.92 -18.08 -16.68
N GLU A 31 1.02 -18.95 -16.22
CA GLU A 31 -0.40 -18.93 -16.58
C GLU A 31 -1.17 -18.01 -15.61
N LEU A 32 -2.17 -17.31 -16.14
CA LEU A 32 -3.05 -16.44 -15.33
C LEU A 32 -3.84 -17.25 -14.30
N ALA A 33 -4.10 -16.60 -13.16
CA ALA A 33 -5.05 -17.06 -12.18
C ALA A 33 -6.41 -17.35 -12.84
N ASN A 34 -6.99 -18.50 -12.55
CA ASN A 34 -8.29 -18.94 -13.08
C ASN A 34 -9.49 -18.43 -12.26
N GLY A 35 -9.22 -17.65 -11.22
CA GLY A 35 -10.20 -17.03 -10.32
C GLY A 35 -9.92 -15.54 -10.13
N LEU A 36 -10.72 -14.89 -9.29
CA LEU A 36 -10.53 -13.52 -8.84
C LEU A 36 -9.19 -13.38 -8.13
N SER A 37 -8.39 -12.39 -8.53
CA SER A 37 -7.22 -11.89 -7.78
C SER A 37 -7.38 -10.40 -7.55
N ARG A 38 -7.16 -9.94 -6.31
CA ARG A 38 -7.38 -8.55 -5.89
C ARG A 38 -6.35 -8.09 -4.87
N PHE A 39 -6.29 -6.77 -4.69
CA PHE A 39 -5.52 -6.08 -3.64
C PHE A 39 -4.01 -6.38 -3.67
N PRO A 40 -3.32 -6.17 -4.81
CA PRO A 40 -1.89 -6.40 -4.87
C PRO A 40 -1.11 -5.32 -4.10
N VAL A 41 -0.11 -5.72 -3.31
CA VAL A 41 0.76 -4.82 -2.54
C VAL A 41 2.22 -5.26 -2.62
N PHE A 42 3.16 -4.31 -2.70
CA PHE A 42 4.59 -4.60 -2.74
C PHE A 42 5.19 -4.68 -1.33
N SER A 43 6.17 -5.57 -1.12
CA SER A 43 7.17 -5.35 -0.08
C SER A 43 7.95 -4.07 -0.37
N GLY A 44 8.51 -3.47 0.67
CA GLY A 44 9.22 -2.22 0.52
C GLY A 44 10.51 -2.31 -0.32
N ASP A 45 11.17 -3.45 -0.34
CA ASP A 45 12.29 -3.73 -1.23
C ASP A 45 11.86 -3.99 -2.70
N GLY A 46 10.56 -4.04 -2.97
CA GLY A 46 9.98 -4.27 -4.29
C GLY A 46 10.11 -5.71 -4.81
N ARG A 47 10.66 -6.64 -4.02
CA ARG A 47 10.87 -8.04 -4.44
C ARG A 47 9.58 -8.86 -4.41
N TRP A 48 8.77 -8.67 -3.38
CA TRP A 48 7.57 -9.47 -3.15
C TRP A 48 6.33 -8.69 -3.51
N VAL A 49 5.33 -9.40 -4.04
CA VAL A 49 3.96 -8.88 -4.12
C VAL A 49 2.99 -9.83 -3.44
N PHE A 50 2.21 -9.29 -2.53
CA PHE A 50 1.16 -9.99 -1.80
C PHE A 50 -0.20 -9.66 -2.41
N PHE A 51 -1.10 -10.63 -2.49
CA PHE A 51 -2.45 -10.43 -3.03
C PHE A 51 -3.41 -11.52 -2.54
N SER A 52 -4.71 -11.25 -2.61
CA SER A 52 -5.75 -12.25 -2.30
C SER A 52 -6.30 -12.87 -3.57
N SER A 53 -6.55 -14.18 -3.57
CA SER A 53 -7.15 -14.86 -4.72
C SER A 53 -8.01 -16.06 -4.36
N ASP A 54 -9.06 -16.34 -5.12
CA ASP A 54 -9.84 -17.59 -5.06
C ASP A 54 -9.45 -18.59 -6.18
N ALA A 55 -8.30 -18.34 -6.83
CA ALA A 55 -7.84 -19.08 -7.98
C ALA A 55 -7.15 -20.40 -7.58
N THR A 56 -7.74 -21.52 -7.98
CA THR A 56 -7.28 -22.88 -7.66
C THR A 56 -6.01 -23.31 -8.42
N ASN A 57 -5.47 -22.47 -9.31
CA ASN A 57 -4.33 -22.82 -10.16
C ASN A 57 -3.06 -22.00 -9.86
N LEU A 58 -3.05 -21.14 -8.84
CA LEU A 58 -1.85 -20.38 -8.46
C LEU A 58 -0.79 -21.29 -7.83
N VAL A 59 -1.19 -22.17 -6.92
CA VAL A 59 -0.36 -23.21 -6.32
C VAL A 59 -1.10 -24.55 -6.35
N ALA A 60 -0.40 -25.65 -6.62
CA ALA A 60 -1.04 -26.96 -6.79
C ALA A 60 -1.66 -27.54 -5.51
N SER A 61 -1.28 -27.01 -4.34
CA SER A 61 -1.80 -27.39 -3.03
C SER A 61 -3.02 -26.59 -2.58
N ASP A 62 -3.54 -25.70 -3.44
CA ASP A 62 -4.78 -24.98 -3.18
C ASP A 62 -5.99 -25.86 -3.57
N THR A 63 -6.68 -26.36 -2.56
CA THR A 63 -7.79 -27.31 -2.69
C THR A 63 -9.02 -26.95 -1.85
N ASN A 64 -8.92 -25.93 -0.99
CA ASN A 64 -9.99 -25.54 -0.06
C ASN A 64 -11.16 -24.78 -0.74
N GLY A 65 -10.95 -24.25 -1.96
CA GLY A 65 -11.98 -23.54 -2.72
C GLY A 65 -12.42 -22.22 -2.08
N THR A 66 -11.55 -21.59 -1.28
CA THR A 66 -11.79 -20.31 -0.62
C THR A 66 -10.84 -19.24 -1.14
N THR A 67 -11.03 -17.99 -0.73
CA THR A 67 -10.01 -16.95 -0.97
C THR A 67 -8.84 -17.17 -0.02
N ASP A 68 -7.63 -17.13 -0.58
CA ASP A 68 -6.36 -17.27 0.11
C ASP A 68 -5.47 -16.04 -0.10
N VAL A 69 -4.46 -15.89 0.76
CA VAL A 69 -3.41 -14.86 0.63
C VAL A 69 -2.18 -15.50 -0.01
N PHE A 70 -1.66 -14.88 -1.06
CA PHE A 70 -0.49 -15.34 -1.80
C PHE A 70 0.65 -14.33 -1.76
N ALA A 71 1.89 -14.82 -1.84
CA ALA A 71 3.08 -14.03 -2.08
C ALA A 71 3.72 -14.47 -3.39
N ARG A 72 4.05 -13.53 -4.26
CA ARG A 72 4.81 -13.75 -5.49
C ARG A 72 6.20 -13.14 -5.35
N ASP A 73 7.23 -13.95 -5.60
CA ASP A 73 8.61 -13.50 -5.72
C ASP A 73 8.83 -12.98 -7.15
N LEU A 74 9.06 -11.68 -7.31
CA LEU A 74 9.32 -11.10 -8.64
C LEU A 74 10.72 -11.42 -9.16
N LEU A 75 11.67 -11.76 -8.28
CA LEU A 75 13.02 -12.18 -8.66
C LEU A 75 13.04 -13.65 -9.10
N ALA A 76 12.43 -14.54 -8.31
CA ALA A 76 12.41 -15.97 -8.60
C ALA A 76 11.29 -16.41 -9.55
N GLY A 77 10.24 -15.60 -9.69
CA GLY A 77 9.04 -15.94 -10.46
C GLY A 77 8.15 -17.00 -9.81
N THR A 78 8.33 -17.25 -8.51
CA THR A 78 7.58 -18.24 -7.72
C THR A 78 6.37 -17.61 -7.03
N VAL A 79 5.39 -18.44 -6.68
CA VAL A 79 4.22 -18.04 -5.89
C VAL A 79 3.98 -19.05 -4.77
N VAL A 80 3.70 -18.54 -3.57
CA VAL A 80 3.42 -19.35 -2.37
C VAL A 80 2.16 -18.84 -1.68
N ARG A 81 1.44 -19.73 -1.00
CA ARG A 81 0.30 -19.35 -0.14
C ARG A 81 0.78 -19.00 1.26
N LEU A 82 0.32 -17.86 1.78
CA LEU A 82 0.61 -17.36 3.13
C LEU A 82 -0.49 -17.65 4.15
N SER A 83 -1.73 -17.86 3.71
CA SER A 83 -2.84 -18.34 4.55
C SER A 83 -2.66 -19.83 4.87
N VAL A 84 -1.66 -20.12 5.69
CA VAL A 84 -1.33 -21.46 6.17
C VAL A 84 -1.07 -21.43 7.67
N ASP A 85 -1.30 -22.55 8.33
CA ASP A 85 -0.93 -22.72 9.72
C ASP A 85 0.61 -22.71 9.90
N SER A 86 1.08 -22.79 11.15
CA SER A 86 2.53 -22.82 11.43
C SER A 86 3.23 -24.11 10.96
N ALA A 87 2.48 -25.14 10.53
CA ALA A 87 3.00 -26.35 9.89
C ALA A 87 2.96 -26.27 8.35
N GLY A 88 2.58 -25.12 7.79
CA GLY A 88 2.47 -24.90 6.34
C GLY A 88 1.28 -25.62 5.70
N GLN A 89 0.29 -26.04 6.48
CA GLN A 89 -0.91 -26.69 5.98
C GLN A 89 -1.96 -25.69 5.53
N GLU A 90 -2.71 -26.08 4.50
CA GLU A 90 -3.91 -25.37 4.06
C GLU A 90 -4.94 -25.28 5.20
N VAL A 91 -5.51 -24.09 5.37
CA VAL A 91 -6.55 -23.81 6.36
C VAL A 91 -7.92 -23.73 5.71
N HIS A 92 -8.98 -23.82 6.52
CA HIS A 92 -10.36 -23.76 6.08
C HIS A 92 -10.95 -22.38 6.30
N GLY A 93 -11.67 -21.84 5.32
CA GLY A 93 -12.30 -20.51 5.45
C GLY A 93 -11.52 -19.42 4.74
N ALA A 94 -12.16 -18.28 4.49
CA ALA A 94 -11.58 -17.23 3.68
C ALA A 94 -10.50 -16.47 4.45
N SER A 95 -9.32 -16.37 3.84
CA SER A 95 -8.24 -15.50 4.26
C SER A 95 -8.00 -14.43 3.19
N GLY A 96 -7.82 -13.19 3.63
CA GLY A 96 -7.57 -12.08 2.72
C GLY A 96 -8.20 -10.79 3.20
N HIS A 97 -7.93 -9.73 2.45
CA HIS A 97 -8.54 -8.43 2.71
C HIS A 97 -9.88 -8.28 1.99
N VAL A 98 -10.85 -7.58 2.58
CA VAL A 98 -12.09 -7.14 1.90
C VAL A 98 -12.61 -5.81 2.44
N THR A 99 -12.01 -4.66 2.10
CA THR A 99 -12.68 -3.45 1.48
C THR A 99 -11.80 -2.17 1.52
N HIS A 100 -12.23 -1.14 0.77
CA HIS A 100 -11.95 0.32 0.65
C HIS A 100 -10.88 1.11 1.45
N THR A 101 -10.17 0.53 2.39
CA THR A 101 -9.10 1.17 3.19
C THR A 101 -7.99 0.15 3.24
N ARG A 102 -6.76 0.46 2.84
CA ARG A 102 -5.71 -0.57 2.72
C ARG A 102 -5.66 -1.46 3.96
N GLY A 103 -5.56 -2.76 3.71
CA GLY A 103 -5.12 -3.73 4.68
C GLY A 103 -4.28 -4.77 3.99
N GLN A 104 -2.98 -4.50 3.94
CA GLN A 104 -1.93 -5.50 3.97
C GLN A 104 -0.64 -4.79 4.36
N ALA A 105 -0.05 -5.32 5.41
CA ALA A 105 0.94 -4.68 6.21
C ALA A 105 2.12 -5.65 6.20
N SER A 106 3.02 -5.43 5.24
CA SER A 106 4.26 -6.21 5.20
C SER A 106 5.42 -5.36 5.69
N SER A 107 6.39 -5.99 6.33
CA SER A 107 7.69 -5.35 6.56
C SER A 107 8.36 -5.02 5.23
N PHE A 108 9.36 -4.15 5.27
CA PHE A 108 10.07 -3.68 4.08
C PHE A 108 10.67 -4.81 3.26
N ASP A 109 11.25 -5.81 3.92
CA ASP A 109 11.79 -7.00 3.28
C ASP A 109 10.71 -8.03 2.88
N GLY A 110 9.46 -7.85 3.32
CA GLY A 110 8.37 -8.79 3.13
C GLY A 110 8.39 -9.99 4.08
N ARG A 111 9.21 -10.00 5.13
CA ARG A 111 9.28 -11.09 6.13
C ARG A 111 7.99 -11.21 6.95
N PHE A 112 7.53 -10.12 7.53
CA PHE A 112 6.31 -10.06 8.30
C PHE A 112 5.16 -9.70 7.38
N VAL A 113 4.06 -10.44 7.42
CA VAL A 113 2.87 -10.17 6.61
C VAL A 113 1.62 -10.32 7.47
N ALA A 114 0.88 -9.22 7.67
CA ALA A 114 -0.38 -9.23 8.39
C ALA A 114 -1.59 -9.34 7.45
N PHE A 115 -2.58 -10.15 7.81
CA PHE A 115 -3.80 -10.35 7.03
C PHE A 115 -4.99 -10.75 7.91
N TYR A 116 -6.19 -10.43 7.44
CA TYR A 116 -7.43 -10.87 8.07
C TYR A 116 -7.83 -12.27 7.62
N SER A 117 -8.43 -13.05 8.52
CA SER A 117 -8.92 -14.37 8.19
C SER A 117 -10.11 -14.77 9.04
N LEU A 118 -11.06 -15.49 8.43
CA LEU A 118 -12.15 -16.21 9.10
C LEU A 118 -11.77 -17.68 9.42
N ALA A 119 -10.54 -18.08 9.10
CA ALA A 119 -10.13 -19.47 9.18
C ALA A 119 -9.90 -19.91 10.64
N PRO A 120 -10.67 -20.88 11.16
CA PRO A 120 -10.62 -21.29 12.56
C PRO A 120 -9.39 -22.14 12.91
N ASP A 121 -8.56 -22.45 11.91
CA ASP A 121 -7.45 -23.39 12.00
C ASP A 121 -6.10 -22.81 11.53
N LEU A 122 -5.99 -21.48 11.39
CA LEU A 122 -4.68 -20.80 11.28
C LEU A 122 -3.86 -20.95 12.56
N VAL A 123 -4.54 -20.93 13.72
CA VAL A 123 -3.98 -21.16 15.05
C VAL A 123 -4.94 -22.04 15.85
N GLY A 124 -4.44 -22.80 16.83
CA GLY A 124 -5.26 -23.79 17.55
C GLY A 124 -6.32 -23.22 18.51
N ASP A 125 -6.24 -21.92 18.82
CA ASP A 125 -7.10 -21.24 19.80
C ASP A 125 -8.02 -20.20 19.14
N ASP A 126 -8.37 -20.38 17.86
CA ASP A 126 -9.33 -19.50 17.15
C ASP A 126 -10.73 -20.13 17.07
N GLY A 127 -11.53 -19.92 18.12
CA GLY A 127 -12.84 -20.56 18.30
C GLY A 127 -14.05 -19.66 18.04
N ASN A 128 -13.85 -18.39 17.72
CA ASN A 128 -14.90 -17.36 17.76
C ASN A 128 -15.75 -17.25 16.47
N SER A 129 -15.30 -17.88 15.38
CA SER A 129 -15.97 -17.82 14.06
C SER A 129 -16.17 -16.39 13.53
N VAL A 130 -15.35 -15.43 13.95
CA VAL A 130 -15.32 -14.07 13.40
C VAL A 130 -14.00 -13.84 12.68
N THR A 131 -13.90 -12.76 11.91
CA THR A 131 -12.65 -12.41 11.24
C THR A 131 -11.65 -11.86 12.25
N ASP A 132 -10.46 -12.42 12.26
CA ASP A 132 -9.35 -12.03 13.14
C ASP A 132 -8.15 -11.53 12.33
N LEU A 133 -7.25 -10.81 13.00
CA LEU A 133 -5.99 -10.35 12.42
C LEU A 133 -4.86 -11.30 12.77
N PHE A 134 -4.15 -11.78 11.75
CA PHE A 134 -3.02 -12.69 11.87
C PHE A 134 -1.74 -12.06 11.34
N LEU A 135 -0.61 -12.54 11.85
CA LEU A 135 0.72 -12.22 11.37
C LEU A 135 1.47 -13.49 11.00
N ARG A 136 1.97 -13.54 9.77
CA ARG A 136 2.92 -14.56 9.31
C ARG A 136 4.34 -14.01 9.42
N ASP A 137 5.21 -14.72 10.14
CA ASP A 137 6.66 -14.55 10.07
C ASP A 137 7.24 -15.59 9.11
N ARG A 138 7.70 -15.13 7.95
CA ARG A 138 8.21 -15.97 6.86
C ARG A 138 9.66 -16.40 7.05
N ASP A 139 10.38 -15.82 8.01
CA ASP A 139 11.79 -16.10 8.29
C ASP A 139 12.09 -16.04 9.80
N PRO A 140 11.55 -16.94 10.63
CA PRO A 140 11.71 -16.83 12.07
C PRO A 140 13.15 -16.98 12.57
N ASP A 141 14.01 -17.70 11.84
CA ASP A 141 15.42 -17.87 12.20
C ASP A 141 16.32 -16.71 11.71
N GLY A 142 15.79 -15.86 10.82
CA GLY A 142 16.42 -14.63 10.36
C GLY A 142 17.58 -14.87 9.39
N ASN A 143 17.54 -15.96 8.63
CA ASN A 143 18.62 -16.34 7.73
C ASN A 143 18.46 -15.76 6.30
N GLY A 144 17.34 -15.09 6.02
CA GLY A 144 17.01 -14.47 4.73
C GLY A 144 16.36 -15.40 3.70
N ILE A 145 16.05 -16.64 4.08
CA ILE A 145 15.28 -17.60 3.29
C ILE A 145 13.84 -17.59 3.79
N PHE A 146 12.93 -17.21 2.90
CA PHE A 146 11.52 -17.08 3.26
C PHE A 146 10.74 -18.36 3.00
N ASP A 147 9.72 -18.58 3.81
CA ASP A 147 8.73 -19.66 3.70
C ASP A 147 9.34 -21.07 3.82
N GLU A 148 10.42 -21.21 4.58
CA GLU A 148 11.01 -22.51 4.90
C GLU A 148 10.34 -23.17 6.12
N PRO A 149 10.56 -24.48 6.36
CA PRO A 149 10.01 -25.15 7.53
C PRO A 149 10.41 -24.44 8.83
N GLY A 150 9.41 -23.98 9.59
CA GLY A 150 9.61 -23.22 10.82
C GLY A 150 8.94 -21.85 10.82
N ALA A 151 8.54 -21.32 9.65
CA ALA A 151 7.73 -20.11 9.53
C ALA A 151 6.46 -20.18 10.40
N THR A 152 6.13 -19.08 11.10
CA THR A 152 5.09 -19.06 12.14
C THR A 152 3.91 -18.16 11.78
N THR A 153 2.71 -18.56 12.21
CA THR A 153 1.47 -17.77 12.10
C THR A 153 0.95 -17.54 13.50
N ILE A 154 0.73 -16.28 13.88
CA ILE A 154 0.16 -15.89 15.18
C ILE A 154 -1.10 -15.04 14.98
N ARG A 155 -2.04 -15.12 15.92
CA ARG A 155 -3.18 -14.20 16.00
C ARG A 155 -2.79 -12.95 16.79
N ILE A 156 -2.96 -11.77 16.19
CA ILE A 156 -2.74 -10.48 16.84
C ILE A 156 -3.94 -10.13 17.73
N THR A 157 -5.16 -10.24 17.20
CA THR A 157 -6.40 -9.86 17.89
C THR A 157 -6.72 -10.88 18.99
N ARG A 158 -6.30 -10.54 20.21
CA ARG A 158 -6.53 -11.32 21.43
C ARG A 158 -7.08 -10.38 22.48
N SER A 159 -8.03 -10.86 23.27
CA SER A 159 -8.53 -10.07 24.40
C SER A 159 -7.42 -9.83 25.44
N VAL A 160 -7.65 -8.91 26.37
CA VAL A 160 -6.71 -8.62 27.48
C VAL A 160 -6.34 -9.85 28.32
N ASP A 161 -7.21 -10.88 28.35
CA ASP A 161 -6.98 -12.16 29.03
C ASP A 161 -6.32 -13.23 28.14
N GLY A 162 -5.96 -12.88 26.90
CA GLY A 162 -5.36 -13.78 25.91
C GLY A 162 -6.36 -14.72 25.23
N LEU A 163 -7.66 -14.48 25.37
CA LEU A 163 -8.73 -15.28 24.77
C LEU A 163 -9.18 -14.69 23.43
N ASP A 164 -10.23 -15.29 22.86
CA ASP A 164 -10.89 -14.79 21.66
C ASP A 164 -11.43 -13.36 21.84
N PRO A 165 -11.28 -12.50 20.82
CA PRO A 165 -12.02 -11.25 20.76
C PRO A 165 -13.52 -11.49 20.63
N ASP A 166 -14.31 -10.55 21.15
CA ASP A 166 -15.78 -10.62 21.16
C ASP A 166 -16.45 -9.92 19.97
N GLY A 167 -15.65 -9.34 19.08
CA GLY A 167 -16.07 -8.67 17.85
C GLY A 167 -15.11 -8.95 16.70
N LEU A 168 -15.55 -8.65 15.48
CA LEU A 168 -14.74 -8.89 14.29
C LEU A 168 -13.64 -7.83 14.13
N SER A 169 -12.55 -8.22 13.49
CA SER A 169 -11.48 -7.34 13.05
C SER A 169 -11.54 -7.10 11.55
N GLY A 170 -11.19 -5.87 11.14
CA GLY A 170 -11.30 -5.44 9.75
C GLY A 170 -12.74 -5.18 9.31
N PRO A 171 -12.96 -4.84 8.03
CA PRO A 171 -11.95 -4.62 7.00
C PRO A 171 -11.45 -3.18 6.94
N HIS A 172 -11.76 -2.34 7.93
CA HIS A 172 -11.65 -0.89 7.81
C HIS A 172 -10.29 -0.28 8.18
N GLY A 173 -9.18 -0.97 7.92
CA GLY A 173 -7.83 -0.41 8.01
C GLY A 173 -6.82 -1.38 8.64
N LEU A 174 -5.69 -1.58 7.96
CA LEU A 174 -4.55 -2.36 8.45
C LEU A 174 -3.25 -1.84 7.81
N ASP A 175 -2.27 -1.44 8.64
CA ASP A 175 -0.98 -0.92 8.19
C ASP A 175 0.17 -1.30 9.14
N MET A 176 1.42 -1.28 8.66
CA MET A 176 2.58 -1.79 9.40
C MET A 176 3.83 -0.97 9.12
N SER A 177 4.63 -0.74 10.16
CA SER A 177 5.94 -0.11 10.04
C SER A 177 6.92 -1.01 9.26
N SER A 178 7.91 -0.44 8.60
CA SER A 178 8.84 -1.21 7.76
C SER A 178 9.65 -2.28 8.47
N ASP A 179 9.88 -2.14 9.77
CA ASP A 179 10.54 -3.14 10.60
C ASP A 179 9.59 -4.24 11.10
N GLY A 180 8.29 -4.14 10.76
CA GLY A 180 7.24 -5.03 11.22
C GLY A 180 6.95 -4.95 12.71
N ARG A 181 7.40 -3.90 13.41
CA ARG A 181 7.17 -3.75 14.85
C ARG A 181 5.76 -3.25 15.16
N TRP A 182 5.33 -2.20 14.48
CA TRP A 182 4.06 -1.53 14.72
C TRP A 182 3.05 -2.00 13.70
N ILE A 183 1.89 -2.48 14.17
CA ILE A 183 0.79 -2.93 13.30
C ILE A 183 -0.46 -2.22 13.75
N ALA A 184 -0.99 -1.34 12.92
CA ALA A 184 -2.20 -0.59 13.20
C ALA A 184 -3.39 -1.25 12.51
N PHE A 185 -4.54 -1.36 13.17
CA PHE A 185 -5.68 -2.12 12.65
C PHE A 185 -7.03 -1.66 13.20
N TYR A 186 -8.10 -1.93 12.46
CA TYR A 186 -9.49 -1.74 12.89
C TYR A 186 -10.08 -2.99 13.56
N SER A 187 -10.88 -2.82 14.62
CA SER A 187 -11.65 -3.89 15.26
C SER A 187 -12.93 -3.40 15.94
N GLU A 188 -13.99 -4.20 15.89
CA GLU A 188 -15.27 -4.02 16.62
C GLU A 188 -15.27 -4.68 18.01
N ALA A 189 -14.21 -5.41 18.36
CA ALA A 189 -14.09 -6.10 19.64
C ALA A 189 -13.86 -5.13 20.81
N THR A 190 -14.68 -5.26 21.85
CA THR A 190 -14.68 -4.40 23.05
C THR A 190 -13.72 -4.87 24.14
N ASN A 191 -13.09 -6.03 23.93
CA ASN A 191 -12.27 -6.70 24.94
C ASN A 191 -10.77 -6.78 24.58
N LEU A 192 -10.32 -6.11 23.51
CA LEU A 192 -8.91 -6.05 23.11
C LEU A 192 -8.05 -5.20 24.07
N VAL A 193 -8.67 -4.21 24.72
CA VAL A 193 -8.04 -3.35 25.73
C VAL A 193 -9.00 -3.11 26.87
N GLU A 194 -8.48 -2.74 28.04
CA GLU A 194 -9.33 -2.31 29.16
C GLU A 194 -9.99 -0.96 28.85
N GLY A 195 -11.24 -0.79 29.28
CA GLY A 195 -11.93 0.50 29.20
C GLY A 195 -12.47 0.86 27.82
N ASP A 196 -12.57 -0.10 26.91
CA ASP A 196 -13.36 0.04 25.69
C ASP A 196 -14.84 -0.25 25.99
N SER A 197 -15.67 0.79 25.98
CA SER A 197 -17.07 0.72 26.40
C SER A 197 -18.06 1.45 25.49
N ASN A 198 -17.58 2.02 24.39
CA ASN A 198 -18.41 2.80 23.47
C ASN A 198 -19.29 1.94 22.55
N GLY A 199 -18.93 0.67 22.35
CA GLY A 199 -19.63 -0.28 21.48
C GLY A 199 -19.49 0.05 19.98
N PHE A 200 -18.46 0.78 19.58
CA PHE A 200 -18.15 1.12 18.20
C PHE A 200 -16.79 0.56 17.79
N GLY A 201 -16.61 0.32 16.48
CA GLY A 201 -15.32 -0.14 15.99
C GLY A 201 -14.23 0.93 16.09
N ASP A 202 -13.09 0.52 16.62
CA ASP A 202 -11.98 1.37 17.00
C ASP A 202 -10.73 1.05 16.18
N VAL A 203 -9.80 2.00 16.16
CA VAL A 203 -8.46 1.81 15.60
C VAL A 203 -7.49 1.50 16.73
N PHE A 204 -6.71 0.45 16.55
CA PHE A 204 -5.75 -0.08 17.51
C PHE A 204 -4.34 -0.09 16.92
N LEU A 205 -3.34 -0.13 17.80
CA LEU A 205 -1.93 -0.28 17.49
C LEU A 205 -1.34 -1.42 18.32
N TYR A 206 -0.77 -2.40 17.64
CA TYR A 206 -0.03 -3.52 18.21
C TYR A 206 1.48 -3.28 18.15
N ASP A 207 2.16 -3.44 19.28
CA ASP A 207 3.63 -3.52 19.37
C ASP A 207 4.04 -4.99 19.40
N ARG A 208 4.62 -5.48 18.30
CA ARG A 208 5.09 -6.87 18.18
C ARG A 208 6.19 -7.25 19.17
N ILE A 209 7.00 -6.28 19.59
CA ILE A 209 8.11 -6.53 20.52
C ILE A 209 7.63 -6.58 21.96
N ALA A 210 6.76 -5.64 22.34
CA ALA A 210 6.18 -5.62 23.67
C ALA A 210 5.01 -6.61 23.84
N ASP A 211 4.46 -7.13 22.74
CA ASP A 211 3.24 -7.92 22.67
C ASP A 211 2.04 -7.23 23.33
N THR A 212 1.79 -5.98 22.95
CA THR A 212 0.73 -5.14 23.55
C THR A 212 -0.13 -4.48 22.49
N ILE A 213 -1.45 -4.46 22.72
CA ILE A 213 -2.43 -3.70 21.94
C ILE A 213 -2.78 -2.41 22.70
N ARG A 214 -2.89 -1.30 21.98
CA ARG A 214 -3.38 -0.01 22.49
C ARG A 214 -4.45 0.54 21.56
N ARG A 215 -5.48 1.18 22.11
CA ARG A 215 -6.45 1.93 21.32
C ARG A 215 -5.89 3.29 20.92
N VAL A 216 -6.00 3.62 19.63
CA VAL A 216 -5.56 4.87 19.01
C VAL A 216 -6.72 5.88 18.96
N SER A 217 -7.94 5.42 18.66
CA SER A 217 -9.15 6.25 18.51
C SER A 217 -9.74 6.71 19.86
N ILE A 218 -8.92 7.31 20.71
CA ILE A 218 -9.31 7.83 22.03
C ILE A 218 -8.74 9.23 22.24
N ALA A 219 -9.58 10.16 22.71
CA ALA A 219 -9.15 11.54 22.95
C ALA A 219 -8.04 11.58 24.02
N PRO A 220 -7.17 12.61 24.02
CA PRO A 220 -6.08 12.71 25.00
C PRO A 220 -6.55 12.70 26.47
N ASP A 221 -7.80 13.08 26.75
CA ASP A 221 -8.39 13.05 28.09
C ASP A 221 -9.07 11.71 28.45
N GLY A 222 -9.02 10.72 27.55
CA GLY A 222 -9.64 9.41 27.70
C GLY A 222 -11.08 9.33 27.18
N THR A 223 -11.64 10.40 26.60
CA THR A 223 -12.98 10.37 26.01
C THR A 223 -13.01 9.42 24.80
N GLU A 224 -13.98 8.50 24.80
CA GLU A 224 -14.24 7.58 23.68
C GLU A 224 -15.08 8.27 22.59
N GLY A 225 -14.88 7.86 21.34
CA GLY A 225 -15.73 8.30 20.24
C GLY A 225 -17.14 7.70 20.36
N ASP A 226 -18.15 8.43 19.88
CA ASP A 226 -19.55 7.95 19.84
C ASP A 226 -19.95 7.32 18.50
N ARG A 227 -18.96 7.04 17.63
CA ARG A 227 -19.08 6.40 16.32
C ARG A 227 -17.81 5.62 16.01
N ALA A 228 -17.76 4.98 14.84
CA ALA A 228 -16.60 4.18 14.43
C ALA A 228 -15.43 5.03 13.91
N ALA A 229 -14.23 4.60 14.24
CA ALA A 229 -12.96 5.01 13.63
C ALA A 229 -12.65 4.11 12.43
N LEU A 230 -12.25 4.70 11.31
CA LEU A 230 -12.05 3.96 10.07
C LEU A 230 -10.83 4.49 9.33
N HIS A 231 -10.23 3.62 8.52
CA HIS A 231 -8.97 3.81 7.82
C HIS A 231 -7.80 4.05 8.78
N ILE A 232 -6.63 3.51 8.46
CA ILE A 232 -5.39 3.94 9.09
C ILE A 232 -4.28 3.96 8.05
N ALA A 233 -3.45 4.99 8.10
CA ALA A 233 -2.16 5.02 7.46
C ALA A 233 -1.10 5.26 8.52
N LEU A 234 -0.03 4.48 8.48
CA LEU A 234 1.11 4.52 9.39
C LEU A 234 2.35 4.91 8.58
N SER A 235 3.16 5.81 9.12
CA SER A 235 4.47 6.13 8.54
C SER A 235 5.44 4.95 8.71
N ARG A 236 6.48 4.92 7.88
CA ARG A 236 7.42 3.81 7.81
C ARG A 236 8.07 3.42 9.15
N ASP A 237 8.45 4.41 9.96
CA ASP A 237 9.05 4.22 11.28
C ASP A 237 7.99 3.99 12.39
N GLY A 238 6.72 4.14 12.02
CA GLY A 238 5.58 4.05 12.91
C GLY A 238 5.32 5.32 13.71
N ARG A 239 6.00 6.44 13.47
CA ARG A 239 5.86 7.68 14.25
C ARG A 239 4.54 8.38 13.99
N TYR A 240 4.24 8.66 12.73
CA TYR A 240 3.03 9.36 12.31
C TYR A 240 1.90 8.39 11.95
N MET A 241 0.67 8.74 12.33
CA MET A 241 -0.55 8.01 11.95
C MET A 241 -1.62 8.97 11.44
N SER A 242 -2.41 8.55 10.46
CA SER A 242 -3.66 9.23 10.10
C SER A 242 -4.82 8.26 9.98
N TYR A 243 -6.00 8.70 10.40
CA TYR A 243 -7.26 7.95 10.30
C TYR A 243 -8.41 8.95 10.19
N TYR A 244 -9.62 8.47 9.90
CA TYR A 244 -10.80 9.32 9.99
C TYR A 244 -11.80 8.77 10.99
N HIS A 245 -12.48 9.66 11.67
CA HIS A 245 -13.52 9.30 12.61
C HIS A 245 -14.85 9.89 12.15
N LEU A 246 -15.97 9.28 12.54
CA LEU A 246 -17.30 9.81 12.26
C LEU A 246 -17.86 10.69 13.39
N SER A 247 -17.11 10.89 14.47
CA SER A 247 -17.46 11.68 15.66
C SER A 247 -16.53 12.86 15.85
N ASP A 248 -17.12 13.97 16.29
CA ASP A 248 -16.46 15.24 16.60
C ASP A 248 -15.92 15.30 18.05
N LEU A 249 -16.06 14.21 18.83
CA LEU A 249 -15.69 14.21 20.26
C LEU A 249 -14.19 14.02 20.51
N LEU A 250 -13.45 13.53 19.51
CA LEU A 250 -12.07 13.09 19.71
C LEU A 250 -11.03 14.18 19.49
N THR A 251 -11.37 15.24 18.73
CA THR A 251 -10.41 16.27 18.34
C THR A 251 -10.98 17.67 18.58
N THR A 252 -10.16 18.54 19.18
CA THR A 252 -10.55 19.94 19.39
C THR A 252 -10.64 20.68 18.06
N GLY A 253 -11.74 21.39 17.83
CA GLY A 253 -11.96 22.15 16.60
C GLY A 253 -12.77 21.41 15.54
N ASP A 254 -13.08 20.14 15.78
CA ASP A 254 -14.06 19.39 15.00
C ASP A 254 -15.49 19.70 15.50
N SER A 255 -16.39 20.12 14.62
CA SER A 255 -17.73 20.58 15.01
C SER A 255 -18.83 20.43 13.93
N ASN A 256 -18.53 19.74 12.82
CA ASN A 256 -19.41 19.68 11.65
C ASN A 256 -20.30 18.43 11.59
N ASN A 257 -20.18 17.48 12.52
CA ASN A 257 -20.81 16.15 12.53
C ASN A 257 -20.54 15.31 11.28
N GLU A 258 -19.43 15.57 10.59
CA GLU A 258 -19.00 14.87 9.39
C GLU A 258 -17.69 14.13 9.66
N ALA A 259 -17.37 13.18 8.77
CA ALA A 259 -16.11 12.47 8.90
C ALA A 259 -14.95 13.42 8.63
N ASP A 260 -13.89 13.38 9.43
CA ASP A 260 -12.72 14.23 9.22
C ASP A 260 -11.41 13.48 9.42
N ILE A 261 -10.32 13.99 8.84
CA ILE A 261 -9.01 13.35 8.92
C ILE A 261 -8.27 13.85 10.14
N HIS A 262 -7.86 12.91 10.98
CA HIS A 262 -7.06 13.13 12.16
C HIS A 262 -5.63 12.63 11.95
N PHE A 263 -4.68 13.34 12.55
CA PHE A 263 -3.26 13.04 12.48
C PHE A 263 -2.67 12.96 13.88
N ILE A 264 -1.77 11.99 14.07
CA ILE A 264 -1.07 11.75 15.33
C ILE A 264 0.44 11.75 15.06
N ASP A 265 1.20 12.48 15.90
CA ASP A 265 2.64 12.32 16.06
C ASP A 265 2.93 11.60 17.38
N ARG A 266 3.54 10.41 17.30
CA ARG A 266 3.88 9.58 18.46
C ARG A 266 5.24 9.91 19.09
N ASP A 267 5.99 10.85 18.51
CA ASP A 267 7.32 11.30 18.98
C ASP A 267 7.47 12.83 18.82
N PRO A 268 6.59 13.63 19.44
CA PRO A 268 6.59 15.08 19.24
C PRO A 268 7.88 15.77 19.72
N ASP A 269 8.67 15.15 20.60
CA ASP A 269 9.96 15.70 21.02
C ASP A 269 11.15 15.28 20.10
N GLY A 270 10.94 14.27 19.26
CA GLY A 270 11.89 13.80 18.25
C GLY A 270 13.06 12.99 18.83
N ASN A 271 12.88 12.37 19.99
CA ASN A 271 13.93 11.61 20.68
C ASN A 271 14.06 10.15 20.15
N GLY A 272 13.11 9.69 19.32
CA GLY A 272 13.08 8.34 18.74
C GLY A 272 12.47 7.26 19.65
N VAL A 273 11.88 7.65 20.78
CA VAL A 273 11.21 6.81 21.76
C VAL A 273 9.77 7.27 21.85
N PHE A 274 8.83 6.39 21.50
CA PHE A 274 7.40 6.74 21.42
C PHE A 274 6.73 6.68 22.81
N ASP A 275 7.14 7.52 23.74
CA ASP A 275 6.71 7.54 25.14
C ASP A 275 5.76 8.69 25.53
N GLU A 276 5.42 9.56 24.57
CA GLU A 276 4.68 10.80 24.76
C GLU A 276 3.15 10.59 24.80
N GLN A 277 2.72 9.70 25.70
CA GLN A 277 1.29 9.45 25.96
C GLN A 277 0.71 10.49 26.94
N PRO A 278 -0.56 10.91 26.76
CA PRO A 278 -1.47 10.54 25.67
C PRO A 278 -1.09 11.21 24.34
N TRP A 279 -1.28 10.50 23.23
CA TRP A 279 -0.96 11.05 21.90
C TRP A 279 -1.86 12.23 21.54
N SER A 280 -1.27 13.28 20.95
CA SER A 280 -2.04 14.40 20.40
C SER A 280 -2.83 13.95 19.17
N GLN A 281 -4.01 14.52 18.99
CA GLN A 281 -4.80 14.38 17.78
C GLN A 281 -5.02 15.75 17.14
N GLU A 282 -4.64 15.88 15.88
CA GLU A 282 -4.78 17.11 15.10
C GLU A 282 -5.75 16.90 13.94
N LEU A 283 -6.70 17.82 13.78
CA LEU A 283 -7.58 17.87 12.60
C LEU A 283 -6.80 18.46 11.42
N ILE A 284 -6.71 17.71 10.32
CA ILE A 284 -5.88 18.13 9.17
C ILE A 284 -6.67 18.36 7.87
N SER A 285 -7.93 17.92 7.78
CA SER A 285 -8.85 18.20 6.66
C SER A 285 -9.38 19.63 6.70
N LEU A 286 -8.47 20.60 6.72
CA LEU A 286 -8.76 22.02 6.83
C LEU A 286 -8.63 22.72 5.47
N ALA A 287 -9.40 23.79 5.29
CA ALA A 287 -9.27 24.68 4.16
C ALA A 287 -7.95 25.46 4.17
N GLU A 288 -7.62 26.13 3.05
CA GLU A 288 -6.48 27.06 2.96
C GLU A 288 -6.53 28.19 4.02
N SER A 289 -7.73 28.58 4.46
CA SER A 289 -7.94 29.57 5.53
C SER A 289 -7.74 29.01 6.95
N GLY A 290 -7.63 27.69 7.08
CA GLY A 290 -7.63 26.98 8.37
C GLY A 290 -9.03 26.63 8.90
N ASP A 291 -10.10 26.97 8.17
CA ASP A 291 -11.46 26.60 8.55
C ASP A 291 -11.72 25.11 8.27
N GLN A 292 -12.62 24.49 9.04
CA GLN A 292 -13.05 23.10 8.83
C GLN A 292 -13.82 22.96 7.50
N GLY A 293 -13.66 21.79 6.86
CA GLY A 293 -14.45 21.42 5.68
C GLY A 293 -15.96 21.41 5.97
N ASP A 294 -16.77 21.81 4.99
CA ASP A 294 -18.23 21.85 5.09
C ASP A 294 -18.93 20.50 4.85
N MET A 295 -18.15 19.48 4.46
CA MET A 295 -18.59 18.10 4.32
C MET A 295 -17.45 17.13 4.68
N GLN A 296 -17.79 15.83 4.73
CA GLN A 296 -16.86 14.76 5.09
C GLN A 296 -15.57 14.69 4.26
N SER A 297 -14.47 14.40 4.97
CA SER A 297 -13.18 13.96 4.48
C SER A 297 -12.90 12.51 4.91
N ARG A 298 -12.36 11.69 4.02
CA ARG A 298 -12.13 10.25 4.24
C ARG A 298 -10.83 9.83 3.57
N TYR A 299 -10.29 8.69 3.99
CA TYR A 299 -9.12 8.02 3.39
C TYR A 299 -7.88 8.92 3.25
N SER A 300 -6.92 8.79 4.16
CA SER A 300 -5.72 9.63 4.18
C SER A 300 -4.42 8.86 4.07
N TRP A 301 -3.39 9.47 3.49
CA TRP A 301 -2.01 8.97 3.57
C TRP A 301 -1.04 10.10 3.81
N GLN A 302 -0.06 9.85 4.67
CA GLN A 302 1.02 10.78 4.98
C GLN A 302 2.34 10.38 4.32
N SER A 303 3.22 11.37 4.11
CA SER A 303 4.63 11.14 3.79
C SER A 303 5.38 10.61 5.02
N ASP A 304 6.54 9.99 4.79
CA ASP A 304 7.33 9.38 5.88
C ASP A 304 7.81 10.41 6.90
N ASP A 305 8.05 11.65 6.46
CA ASP A 305 8.42 12.77 7.31
C ASP A 305 7.22 13.46 7.98
N GLY A 306 6.00 12.96 7.76
CA GLY A 306 4.77 13.53 8.30
C GLY A 306 4.37 14.88 7.71
N ARG A 307 5.12 15.45 6.74
CA ARG A 307 4.86 16.81 6.25
C ARG A 307 3.63 16.90 5.36
N TYR A 308 3.44 15.93 4.47
CA TYR A 308 2.38 15.95 3.48
C TYR A 308 1.33 14.92 3.83
N VAL A 309 0.06 15.31 3.80
CA VAL A 309 -1.05 14.37 3.95
C VAL A 309 -2.04 14.55 2.80
N VAL A 310 -2.29 13.47 2.06
CA VAL A 310 -3.34 13.44 1.03
C VAL A 310 -4.60 12.83 1.58
N PHE A 311 -5.76 13.31 1.13
CA PHE A 311 -7.06 12.81 1.56
C PHE A 311 -8.15 13.04 0.52
N GLU A 312 -9.22 12.23 0.56
CA GLU A 312 -10.45 12.46 -0.21
C GLU A 312 -11.40 13.36 0.59
N SER A 313 -12.06 14.32 -0.05
CA SER A 313 -13.08 15.14 0.60
C SER A 313 -14.23 15.50 -0.31
N ALA A 314 -15.43 15.51 0.26
CA ALA A 314 -16.66 16.04 -0.36
C ALA A 314 -16.84 17.55 -0.15
N ALA A 315 -15.98 18.16 0.67
CA ALA A 315 -16.13 19.55 1.07
C ALA A 315 -15.89 20.50 -0.12
N THR A 316 -16.78 21.47 -0.27
CA THR A 316 -16.74 22.47 -1.37
C THR A 316 -15.90 23.70 -1.02
N ASN A 317 -15.46 23.81 0.24
CA ASN A 317 -14.79 24.98 0.78
C ASN A 317 -13.31 24.77 1.13
N LEU A 318 -12.72 23.59 0.86
CA LEU A 318 -11.31 23.34 1.19
C LEU A 318 -10.34 24.18 0.36
N VAL A 319 -10.69 24.43 -0.90
CA VAL A 319 -9.93 25.29 -1.81
C VAL A 319 -10.87 26.16 -2.61
N THR A 320 -10.39 27.31 -3.05
CA THR A 320 -11.18 28.17 -3.94
C THR A 320 -11.38 27.52 -5.32
N GLY A 321 -12.54 27.77 -5.93
CA GLY A 321 -12.83 27.28 -7.28
C GLY A 321 -13.21 25.81 -7.35
N ASP A 322 -13.56 25.17 -6.23
CA ASP A 322 -14.22 23.87 -6.26
C ASP A 322 -15.68 23.96 -6.74
N THR A 323 -15.94 23.46 -7.95
CA THR A 323 -17.21 23.68 -8.64
C THR A 323 -17.88 22.42 -9.21
N ASN A 324 -17.24 21.25 -9.16
CA ASN A 324 -17.77 20.03 -9.76
C ASN A 324 -18.81 19.32 -8.88
N ASN A 325 -18.95 19.67 -7.60
CA ASN A 325 -19.84 19.03 -6.64
C ASN A 325 -19.63 17.49 -6.59
N ASP A 326 -18.38 17.07 -6.68
CA ASP A 326 -17.94 15.69 -6.50
C ASP A 326 -16.88 15.64 -5.38
N ARG A 327 -16.51 14.45 -4.91
CA ARG A 327 -15.34 14.36 -4.02
C ARG A 327 -14.08 14.49 -4.83
N ASP A 328 -13.16 15.26 -4.28
CA ASP A 328 -11.85 15.51 -4.84
C ASP A 328 -10.77 15.01 -3.88
N LEU A 329 -9.54 14.91 -4.41
CA LEU A 329 -8.37 14.61 -3.61
C LEU A 329 -7.63 15.89 -3.31
N PHE A 330 -7.23 16.02 -2.05
CA PHE A 330 -6.52 17.17 -1.54
C PHE A 330 -5.19 16.74 -0.92
N LEU A 331 -4.22 17.64 -0.92
CA LEU A 331 -2.94 17.51 -0.24
C LEU A 331 -2.80 18.68 0.73
N ARG A 332 -2.60 18.36 2.02
CA ARG A 332 -2.26 19.29 3.09
C ARG A 332 -0.74 19.26 3.32
N ASP A 333 -0.10 20.42 3.26
CA ASP A 333 1.27 20.60 3.75
C ASP A 333 1.17 21.07 5.21
N LEU A 334 1.53 20.22 6.17
CA LEU A 334 1.46 20.52 7.61
C LEU A 334 2.48 21.58 8.03
N GLN A 335 3.60 21.70 7.31
CA GLN A 335 4.61 22.71 7.61
C GLN A 335 4.16 24.11 7.16
N LEU A 336 3.51 24.20 6.00
CA LEU A 336 3.04 25.47 5.44
C LEU A 336 1.58 25.78 5.79
N SER A 337 0.84 24.82 6.32
CA SER A 337 -0.60 24.91 6.60
C SER A 337 -1.43 25.28 5.36
N THR A 338 -1.05 24.73 4.20
CA THR A 338 -1.74 24.97 2.92
C THR A 338 -2.43 23.70 2.44
N THR A 339 -3.60 23.84 1.80
CA THR A 339 -4.36 22.74 1.20
C THR A 339 -4.50 22.98 -0.30
N GLN A 340 -4.22 21.98 -1.13
CA GLN A 340 -4.40 22.08 -2.58
C GLN A 340 -5.12 20.86 -3.14
N ARG A 341 -5.89 21.04 -4.21
CA ARG A 341 -6.50 19.93 -4.95
C ARG A 341 -5.46 19.23 -5.82
N ILE A 342 -5.43 17.91 -5.80
CA ILE A 342 -4.50 17.07 -6.58
C ILE A 342 -5.19 16.17 -7.61
N SER A 343 -6.52 16.00 -7.55
CA SER A 343 -7.33 15.39 -8.60
C SER A 343 -7.57 16.34 -9.78
N VAL A 344 -6.48 16.80 -10.40
CA VAL A 344 -6.49 17.80 -11.48
C VAL A 344 -5.82 17.26 -12.74
N ALA A 345 -6.21 17.78 -13.91
CA ALA A 345 -5.48 17.53 -15.14
C ALA A 345 -4.10 18.21 -15.10
N THR A 346 -3.19 17.80 -16.00
CA THR A 346 -1.89 18.48 -16.16
C THR A 346 -2.11 19.98 -16.42
N GLY A 347 -1.50 20.84 -15.60
CA GLY A 347 -1.73 22.29 -15.62
C GLY A 347 -2.81 22.80 -14.66
N GLY A 348 -3.41 21.92 -13.84
CA GLY A 348 -4.22 22.30 -12.67
C GLY A 348 -5.73 22.48 -12.92
N ALA A 349 -6.24 22.08 -14.08
CA ALA A 349 -7.68 22.15 -14.34
C ALA A 349 -8.45 21.13 -13.48
N GLN A 350 -9.54 21.56 -12.84
CA GLN A 350 -10.43 20.68 -12.08
C GLN A 350 -11.06 19.64 -13.01
N ALA A 351 -11.05 18.39 -12.58
CA ALA A 351 -11.71 17.29 -13.29
C ALA A 351 -13.24 17.36 -13.17
N LEU A 352 -13.95 16.93 -14.21
CA LEU A 352 -15.42 16.79 -14.19
C LEU A 352 -15.92 15.86 -13.08
N ARG A 353 -15.14 14.82 -12.78
CA ARG A 353 -15.33 13.89 -11.67
C ARG A 353 -14.00 13.81 -10.93
N GLY A 354 -13.98 14.14 -9.66
CA GLY A 354 -12.74 14.13 -8.88
C GLY A 354 -12.11 12.74 -8.72
N GLY A 355 -11.12 12.65 -7.85
CA GLY A 355 -10.50 11.38 -7.50
C GLY A 355 -11.25 10.65 -6.38
N ARG A 356 -11.16 9.33 -6.39
CA ARG A 356 -11.58 8.45 -5.28
C ARG A 356 -10.37 7.72 -4.76
N TYR A 357 -10.30 7.51 -3.44
CA TYR A 357 -9.25 6.73 -2.78
C TYR A 357 -7.86 7.22 -3.21
N PRO A 358 -7.19 8.12 -2.46
CA PRO A 358 -5.86 8.58 -2.79
C PRO A 358 -4.79 7.49 -2.56
N TYR A 359 -4.98 6.26 -3.08
CA TYR A 359 -4.41 4.95 -2.72
C TYR A 359 -3.04 4.90 -2.06
N VAL A 360 -2.14 5.82 -2.37
CA VAL A 360 -0.84 5.97 -1.74
C VAL A 360 -0.33 7.39 -1.92
N LEU A 361 0.43 7.85 -0.93
CA LEU A 361 1.39 8.93 -1.08
C LEU A 361 2.79 8.33 -1.02
N SER A 362 3.67 8.68 -1.97
CA SER A 362 5.06 8.25 -1.91
C SER A 362 5.75 8.81 -0.67
N ARG A 363 6.81 8.15 -0.24
CA ARG A 363 7.55 8.48 0.99
C ARG A 363 7.99 9.93 1.10
N ASP A 364 8.46 10.47 -0.01
CA ASP A 364 8.92 11.85 -0.16
C ASP A 364 7.78 12.86 -0.39
N GLY A 365 6.53 12.38 -0.35
CA GLY A 365 5.32 13.13 -0.64
C GLY A 365 5.11 13.48 -2.11
N ARG A 366 5.89 12.94 -3.06
CA ARG A 366 5.86 13.37 -4.47
C ARG A 366 4.71 12.86 -5.30
N TYR A 367 4.47 11.57 -5.24
CA TYR A 367 3.52 10.89 -6.09
C TYR A 367 2.32 10.47 -5.27
N THR A 368 1.13 10.80 -5.77
CA THR A 368 -0.10 10.17 -5.30
C THR A 368 -0.71 9.38 -6.41
N VAL A 369 -1.10 8.14 -6.11
CA VAL A 369 -1.82 7.30 -7.06
C VAL A 369 -3.26 7.15 -6.59
N TYR A 370 -4.21 7.31 -7.50
CA TYR A 370 -5.63 7.31 -7.19
C TYR A 370 -6.43 6.73 -8.35
N ARG A 371 -7.74 6.57 -8.18
CA ARG A 371 -8.63 6.29 -9.31
C ARG A 371 -9.56 7.45 -9.60
N SER A 372 -9.92 7.61 -10.87
CA SER A 372 -10.98 8.52 -11.28
C SER A 372 -11.74 7.93 -12.47
N SER A 373 -12.97 8.42 -12.69
CA SER A 373 -13.75 8.12 -13.89
C SER A 373 -13.93 9.35 -14.79
N SER A 374 -13.09 10.36 -14.58
CA SER A 374 -13.13 11.60 -15.33
C SER A 374 -12.44 11.47 -16.67
N SER A 375 -13.15 11.86 -17.73
CA SER A 375 -12.66 11.84 -19.11
C SER A 375 -11.80 13.06 -19.49
N ASP A 376 -11.45 13.91 -18.52
CA ASP A 376 -10.74 15.16 -18.75
C ASP A 376 -9.45 15.31 -17.90
N LEU A 377 -9.05 14.27 -17.17
CA LEU A 377 -7.75 14.24 -16.48
C LEU A 377 -6.59 14.08 -17.47
N VAL A 378 -6.76 13.24 -18.49
CA VAL A 378 -5.83 13.05 -19.62
C VAL A 378 -6.59 12.89 -20.92
N ALA A 379 -6.02 13.34 -22.05
CA ALA A 379 -6.75 13.48 -23.32
C ALA A 379 -7.26 12.16 -23.94
N ASP A 380 -6.58 11.04 -23.68
CA ASP A 380 -6.88 9.72 -24.26
C ASP A 380 -7.66 8.81 -23.29
N ASP A 381 -8.34 9.39 -22.30
CA ASP A 381 -9.24 8.70 -21.36
C ASP A 381 -10.71 9.03 -21.65
N THR A 382 -11.41 8.08 -22.26
CA THR A 382 -12.73 8.27 -22.88
C THR A 382 -13.76 7.23 -22.48
N ASN A 383 -13.35 6.19 -21.74
CA ASN A 383 -14.17 5.02 -21.43
C ASN A 383 -15.23 5.27 -20.30
N ASN A 384 -15.11 6.37 -19.54
CA ASN A 384 -15.91 6.67 -18.33
C ASN A 384 -15.90 5.53 -17.27
N ARG A 385 -14.85 4.73 -17.25
CA ARG A 385 -14.58 3.70 -16.24
C ARG A 385 -13.64 4.27 -15.19
N PHE A 386 -13.47 3.53 -14.09
CA PHE A 386 -12.44 3.92 -13.13
C PHE A 386 -11.10 3.50 -13.70
N ASP A 387 -10.24 4.47 -13.90
CA ASP A 387 -8.86 4.30 -14.32
C ASP A 387 -7.93 4.75 -13.21
N VAL A 388 -6.71 4.23 -13.22
CA VAL A 388 -5.68 4.55 -12.23
C VAL A 388 -4.84 5.69 -12.75
N PHE A 389 -4.70 6.74 -11.94
CA PHE A 389 -3.94 7.94 -12.26
C PHE A 389 -2.86 8.16 -11.23
N LEU A 390 -1.73 8.69 -11.68
CA LEU A 390 -0.63 9.15 -10.83
C LEU A 390 -0.46 10.66 -11.01
N TYR A 391 -0.46 11.38 -9.90
CA TYR A 391 -0.17 12.80 -9.84
C TYR A 391 1.24 13.04 -9.30
N ASP A 392 2.06 13.79 -10.03
CA ASP A 392 3.36 14.29 -9.58
C ASP A 392 3.22 15.73 -9.08
N ARG A 393 3.33 15.93 -7.75
CA ARG A 393 3.15 17.26 -7.16
C ARG A 393 4.23 18.26 -7.57
N ILE A 394 5.43 17.79 -7.92
CA ILE A 394 6.56 18.67 -8.22
C ILE A 394 6.40 19.23 -9.64
N ASN A 395 5.99 18.37 -10.57
CA ASN A 395 5.79 18.75 -11.97
C ASN A 395 4.36 19.20 -12.28
N ALA A 396 3.42 19.02 -11.35
CA ALA A 396 1.98 19.28 -11.53
C ALA A 396 1.40 18.56 -12.76
N THR A 397 1.81 17.31 -12.96
CA THR A 397 1.39 16.44 -14.06
C THR A 397 0.55 15.29 -13.55
N THR A 398 -0.48 14.93 -14.33
CA THR A 398 -1.29 13.73 -14.13
C THR A 398 -1.12 12.80 -15.31
N GLU A 399 -0.83 11.54 -15.05
CA GLU A 399 -0.76 10.48 -16.05
C GLU A 399 -1.69 9.31 -15.70
N ARG A 400 -2.29 8.68 -16.72
CA ARG A 400 -2.99 7.40 -16.54
C ARG A 400 -1.97 6.28 -16.44
N VAL A 401 -2.03 5.48 -15.39
CA VAL A 401 -1.21 4.29 -15.17
C VAL A 401 -1.86 3.04 -15.76
N SER A 402 -3.20 2.92 -15.64
CA SER A 402 -3.94 1.78 -16.21
C SER A 402 -3.90 1.82 -17.74
N ARG A 403 -3.01 1.02 -18.33
CA ARG A 403 -2.85 0.90 -19.78
C ARG A 403 -2.69 -0.55 -20.17
N THR A 404 -3.05 -0.87 -21.41
CA THR A 404 -2.72 -2.17 -22.01
C THR A 404 -1.21 -2.31 -22.18
N VAL A 405 -0.73 -3.53 -22.46
CA VAL A 405 0.69 -3.77 -22.80
C VAL A 405 1.15 -2.92 -24.00
N ALA A 406 0.24 -2.54 -24.90
CA ALA A 406 0.52 -1.68 -26.04
C ALA A 406 0.50 -0.17 -25.72
N GLY A 407 0.13 0.20 -24.49
CA GLY A 407 0.00 1.59 -24.03
C GLY A 407 -1.39 2.21 -24.25
N ASP A 408 -2.36 1.44 -24.74
CA ASP A 408 -3.72 1.92 -25.02
C ASP A 408 -4.59 1.99 -23.75
N GLU A 409 -5.75 2.64 -23.87
CA GLU A 409 -6.80 2.66 -22.86
C GLU A 409 -7.35 1.25 -22.55
N VAL A 410 -7.52 0.94 -21.27
CA VAL A 410 -8.18 -0.29 -20.82
C VAL A 410 -9.71 -0.17 -20.91
N ASN A 411 -10.40 -1.28 -21.13
CA ASN A 411 -11.85 -1.27 -21.39
C ASN A 411 -12.73 -1.61 -20.17
N GLY A 412 -12.14 -1.79 -19.00
CA GLY A 412 -12.80 -2.15 -17.75
C GLY A 412 -12.29 -1.33 -16.59
N HIS A 413 -12.85 -1.54 -15.40
CA HIS A 413 -12.41 -0.82 -14.20
C HIS A 413 -11.01 -1.28 -13.75
N CYS A 414 -10.19 -0.33 -13.34
CA CYS A 414 -8.94 -0.52 -12.61
C CYS A 414 -9.06 0.13 -11.23
N GLN A 415 -8.55 -0.55 -10.21
CA GLN A 415 -8.65 -0.09 -8.82
C GLN A 415 -7.60 -0.80 -7.94
N TRP A 416 -7.60 -0.42 -6.66
CA TRP A 416 -6.74 -0.95 -5.60
C TRP A 416 -5.28 -0.96 -5.97
N VAL A 417 -4.70 0.23 -5.79
CA VAL A 417 -3.39 0.54 -6.32
C VAL A 417 -2.35 0.49 -5.22
N TRP A 418 -1.15 -0.01 -5.54
CA TRP A 418 0.05 0.10 -4.74
C TRP A 418 1.21 0.70 -5.52
N LEU A 419 1.97 1.60 -4.88
CA LEU A 419 3.19 2.18 -5.42
C LEU A 419 4.36 1.57 -4.64
N SER A 420 5.32 0.97 -5.33
CA SER A 420 6.55 0.50 -4.70
C SER A 420 7.33 1.65 -4.08
N ASP A 421 8.13 1.36 -3.06
CA ASP A 421 8.87 2.37 -2.30
C ASP A 421 9.87 3.18 -3.14
N ASP A 422 10.35 2.60 -4.24
CA ASP A 422 11.22 3.26 -5.20
C ASP A 422 10.45 4.13 -6.21
N ASN A 423 9.13 4.20 -6.09
CA ASN A 423 8.19 4.89 -6.96
C ASN A 423 8.15 4.36 -8.40
N ARG A 424 8.77 3.21 -8.69
CA ARG A 424 8.89 2.69 -10.06
C ARG A 424 7.68 1.84 -10.46
N TYR A 425 7.21 0.97 -9.59
CA TYR A 425 6.17 0.01 -9.91
C TYR A 425 4.84 0.43 -9.31
N VAL A 426 3.78 0.34 -10.12
CA VAL A 426 2.41 0.53 -9.67
C VAL A 426 1.64 -0.76 -9.86
N ALA A 427 1.30 -1.45 -8.78
CA ALA A 427 0.42 -2.60 -8.83
C ALA A 427 -1.03 -2.16 -8.75
N TYR A 428 -1.92 -2.83 -9.48
CA TYR A 428 -3.35 -2.57 -9.44
C TYR A 428 -4.10 -3.84 -9.85
N ASP A 429 -5.40 -3.92 -9.54
CA ASP A 429 -6.25 -4.96 -10.08
C ASP A 429 -7.28 -4.41 -11.07
N SER A 430 -7.70 -5.28 -11.99
CA SER A 430 -8.62 -4.91 -13.07
C SER A 430 -9.42 -6.09 -13.60
N GLU A 431 -10.66 -5.81 -13.97
CA GLU A 431 -11.54 -6.71 -14.75
C GLU A 431 -11.47 -6.43 -16.27
N ALA A 432 -10.60 -5.53 -16.73
CA ALA A 432 -10.48 -5.19 -18.13
C ALA A 432 -10.04 -6.41 -18.96
N SER A 433 -10.70 -6.60 -20.10
CA SER A 433 -10.52 -7.76 -20.99
C SER A 433 -9.42 -7.55 -22.04
N ASN A 434 -8.88 -6.33 -22.15
CA ASN A 434 -7.94 -5.92 -23.20
C ASN A 434 -6.54 -5.56 -22.71
N ILE A 435 -6.20 -5.82 -21.43
CA ILE A 435 -4.87 -5.46 -20.90
C ILE A 435 -3.76 -6.23 -21.63
N LEU A 436 -3.96 -7.54 -21.84
CA LEU A 436 -2.98 -8.41 -22.50
C LEU A 436 -3.33 -8.68 -23.97
N PRO A 437 -2.30 -8.88 -24.83
CA PRO A 437 -2.50 -9.37 -26.19
C PRO A 437 -3.23 -10.73 -26.19
N GLY A 438 -4.32 -10.84 -26.97
CA GLY A 438 -5.13 -12.07 -27.02
C GLY A 438 -6.29 -12.11 -26.02
N GLY A 439 -6.42 -11.07 -25.18
CA GLY A 439 -7.48 -10.93 -24.19
C GLY A 439 -7.14 -11.55 -22.85
N THR A 440 -7.81 -11.08 -21.81
CA THR A 440 -7.67 -11.56 -20.42
C THR A 440 -8.95 -12.28 -19.95
N PRO A 441 -8.86 -13.12 -18.91
CA PRO A 441 -10.04 -13.70 -18.27
C PRO A 441 -11.04 -12.62 -17.85
N ALA A 442 -12.34 -12.92 -17.92
CA ALA A 442 -13.41 -12.01 -17.49
C ALA A 442 -13.60 -12.04 -15.96
N VAL A 443 -12.49 -11.96 -15.23
CA VAL A 443 -12.41 -11.90 -13.76
C VAL A 443 -11.35 -10.87 -13.37
N TRP A 444 -11.44 -10.35 -12.15
CA TRP A 444 -10.42 -9.47 -11.59
C TRP A 444 -9.06 -10.16 -11.56
N GLN A 445 -8.04 -9.50 -12.08
CA GLN A 445 -6.65 -9.95 -12.11
C GLN A 445 -5.75 -8.84 -11.59
N CYS A 446 -4.62 -9.22 -10.99
CA CYS A 446 -3.60 -8.27 -10.54
C CYS A 446 -2.60 -8.01 -11.66
N TYR A 447 -2.19 -6.75 -11.82
CA TYR A 447 -1.21 -6.27 -12.79
C TYR A 447 -0.20 -5.36 -12.11
N VAL A 448 0.95 -5.17 -12.75
CA VAL A 448 1.95 -4.17 -12.40
C VAL A 448 2.25 -3.32 -13.63
N PHE A 449 2.27 -2.01 -13.46
CA PHE A 449 2.85 -1.06 -14.39
C PHE A 449 4.25 -0.69 -13.91
N ASP A 450 5.27 -1.07 -14.67
CA ASP A 450 6.60 -0.49 -14.53
C ASP A 450 6.55 0.89 -15.17
N ARG A 451 6.77 1.95 -14.40
CA ARG A 451 6.81 3.33 -14.90
C ARG A 451 8.08 3.60 -15.70
N GLY A 452 8.97 2.62 -15.84
CA GLY A 452 10.35 2.84 -16.24
C GLY A 452 11.14 3.28 -15.02
N GLY A 453 12.31 2.68 -14.82
CA GLY A 453 13.25 3.21 -13.84
C GLY A 453 13.91 4.49 -14.36
N PRO A 454 14.53 5.29 -13.47
CA PRO A 454 15.63 6.14 -13.91
C PRO A 454 16.56 5.29 -14.77
N CYS A 455 17.05 5.88 -15.86
CA CYS A 455 17.95 5.20 -16.76
C CYS A 455 19.07 4.56 -15.92
N PRO A 456 19.48 3.28 -16.14
CA PRO A 456 20.25 2.50 -15.16
C PRO A 456 21.46 3.20 -14.52
N GLY A 457 22.04 4.20 -15.20
CA GLY A 457 23.11 5.04 -14.65
C GLY A 457 22.71 6.15 -13.68
N ASP A 458 21.44 6.47 -13.50
CA ASP A 458 20.92 7.49 -12.57
C ASP A 458 20.62 6.79 -11.24
N VAL A 459 21.70 6.52 -10.50
CA VAL A 459 21.66 5.81 -9.21
C VAL A 459 21.21 6.72 -8.07
N ASN A 460 21.31 8.04 -8.24
CA ASN A 460 20.88 9.03 -7.27
C ASN A 460 19.38 9.39 -7.42
N ARG A 461 18.77 9.03 -8.55
CA ARG A 461 17.37 9.19 -8.93
C ARG A 461 16.92 10.65 -9.07
N ASP A 462 17.82 11.52 -9.52
CA ASP A 462 17.51 12.93 -9.78
C ASP A 462 16.98 13.18 -11.21
N GLY A 463 16.91 12.13 -12.03
CA GLY A 463 16.43 12.17 -13.41
C GLY A 463 17.53 12.43 -14.43
N THR A 464 18.78 12.56 -14.00
CA THR A 464 19.95 12.77 -14.87
C THR A 464 21.10 11.85 -14.49
N VAL A 465 21.84 11.36 -15.49
CA VAL A 465 23.08 10.59 -15.26
C VAL A 465 24.27 11.53 -15.30
N ASP A 466 24.81 11.84 -14.13
CA ASP A 466 25.87 12.83 -13.96
C ASP A 466 26.99 12.43 -12.97
N PHE A 467 27.78 13.41 -12.53
CA PHE A 467 28.89 13.18 -11.62
C PHE A 467 28.47 12.76 -10.21
N ALA A 468 27.27 13.10 -9.76
CA ALA A 468 26.74 12.66 -8.47
C ALA A 468 26.49 11.15 -8.47
N ASP A 469 25.99 10.59 -9.57
CA ASP A 469 25.85 9.15 -9.76
C ASP A 469 27.17 8.41 -9.73
N LEU A 470 28.13 8.91 -10.51
CA LEU A 470 29.48 8.34 -10.54
C LEU A 470 30.13 8.35 -9.16
N ASN A 471 29.96 9.46 -8.42
CA ASN A 471 30.50 9.58 -7.08
C ASN A 471 29.86 8.58 -6.12
N LEU A 472 28.56 8.29 -6.23
CA LEU A 472 27.88 7.29 -5.41
C LEU A 472 28.40 5.88 -5.66
N VAL A 473 28.57 5.47 -6.92
CA VAL A 473 29.18 4.17 -7.28
C VAL A 473 30.59 4.06 -6.69
N LEU A 474 31.41 5.10 -6.85
CA LEU A 474 32.78 5.10 -6.33
C LEU A 474 32.84 5.08 -4.79
N LEU A 475 31.91 5.74 -4.10
CA LEU A 475 31.83 5.75 -2.65
C LEU A 475 31.38 4.41 -2.06
N ARG A 476 30.59 3.64 -2.81
CA ARG A 476 30.01 2.36 -2.39
C ARG A 476 30.77 1.15 -2.96
N TRP A 477 31.95 1.36 -3.54
CA TRP A 477 32.71 0.30 -4.19
C TRP A 477 32.87 -0.95 -3.32
N ASN A 478 32.53 -2.11 -3.89
CA ASN A 478 32.58 -3.44 -3.28
C ASN A 478 31.69 -3.58 -2.02
N GLN A 479 30.60 -2.79 -1.95
CA GLN A 479 29.55 -2.93 -0.94
C GLN A 479 28.33 -3.63 -1.56
N PRO A 480 27.63 -4.49 -0.81
CA PRO A 480 26.36 -5.04 -1.24
C PRO A 480 25.22 -4.02 -1.09
N GLY A 481 24.17 -4.17 -1.91
CA GLY A 481 22.89 -3.48 -1.75
C GLY A 481 22.59 -2.39 -2.80
N PRO A 482 21.31 -1.95 -2.89
CA PRO A 482 20.76 -1.27 -4.06
C PRO A 482 21.18 0.21 -4.21
N GLY A 483 21.87 0.80 -3.22
CA GLY A 483 22.09 2.25 -3.15
C GLY A 483 23.10 2.83 -4.17
N ALA A 484 23.80 1.98 -4.92
CA ALA A 484 24.65 2.37 -6.07
C ALA A 484 24.86 1.20 -7.05
N ASP A 485 24.01 0.17 -6.97
CA ASP A 485 24.03 -1.03 -7.80
C ASP A 485 23.16 -0.75 -9.05
N ALA A 486 23.76 -0.01 -9.97
CA ALA A 486 23.18 0.45 -11.23
C ALA A 486 22.77 -0.71 -12.15
N ASP A 487 23.50 -1.84 -12.11
CA ASP A 487 23.21 -3.01 -12.95
C ASP A 487 22.38 -4.11 -12.25
N ALA A 488 22.02 -3.88 -10.99
CA ALA A 488 21.22 -4.76 -10.14
C ALA A 488 21.83 -6.16 -9.96
N SER A 489 23.17 -6.24 -9.98
CA SER A 489 23.90 -7.49 -9.77
C SER A 489 24.00 -7.90 -8.29
N GLY A 490 23.62 -7.02 -7.37
CA GLY A 490 23.69 -7.21 -5.93
C GLY A 490 25.00 -6.75 -5.28
N LEU A 491 25.96 -6.24 -6.08
CA LEU A 491 27.27 -5.79 -5.61
C LEU A 491 27.72 -4.56 -6.41
N VAL A 492 28.08 -3.49 -5.70
CA VAL A 492 28.59 -2.27 -6.36
C VAL A 492 30.00 -2.52 -6.89
N ASP A 493 30.16 -2.69 -8.19
CA ASP A 493 31.42 -3.01 -8.84
C ASP A 493 31.60 -2.30 -10.20
N PHE A 494 32.41 -2.93 -11.07
CA PHE A 494 32.72 -2.37 -12.38
C PHE A 494 31.54 -2.41 -13.35
N GLY A 495 30.60 -3.34 -13.15
CA GLY A 495 29.33 -3.40 -13.86
C GLY A 495 28.55 -2.10 -13.69
N ASP A 496 28.45 -1.61 -12.46
CA ASP A 496 27.75 -0.37 -12.14
C ASP A 496 28.42 0.87 -12.72
N LEU A 497 29.74 0.95 -12.59
CA LEU A 497 30.52 2.03 -13.19
C LEU A 497 30.30 2.09 -14.70
N ASN A 498 30.27 0.94 -15.37
CA ASN A 498 30.01 0.86 -16.80
C ASN A 498 28.56 1.27 -17.13
N THR A 499 27.60 0.92 -16.27
CA THR A 499 26.19 1.31 -16.41
C THR A 499 25.98 2.82 -16.27
N VAL A 500 26.61 3.46 -15.29
CA VAL A 500 26.61 4.93 -15.13
C VAL A 500 27.27 5.61 -16.33
N LEU A 501 28.48 5.19 -16.72
CA LEU A 501 29.22 5.83 -17.81
C LEU A 501 28.57 5.60 -19.19
N SER A 502 27.91 4.47 -19.41
CA SER A 502 27.21 4.19 -20.67
C SER A 502 25.89 4.94 -20.80
N SER A 503 25.31 5.37 -19.68
CA SER A 503 24.07 6.16 -19.62
C SER A 503 24.33 7.66 -19.51
N TRP A 504 25.60 8.10 -19.54
CA TRP A 504 26.02 9.47 -19.26
C TRP A 504 25.29 10.52 -20.09
N SER A 505 24.72 11.54 -19.42
CA SER A 505 23.97 12.62 -20.07
C SER A 505 22.78 12.17 -20.93
N THR A 506 22.32 10.92 -20.76
CA THR A 506 21.07 10.45 -21.37
C THR A 506 19.92 11.03 -20.55
N PRO A 507 18.98 11.78 -21.15
CA PRO A 507 17.76 12.14 -20.46
C PRO A 507 17.04 10.85 -20.08
N CYS A 508 16.84 10.60 -18.80
CA CYS A 508 15.93 9.53 -18.40
C CYS A 508 14.54 9.94 -18.92
N GLY A 509 13.84 9.01 -19.60
CA GLY A 509 12.50 9.28 -20.12
C GLY A 509 11.53 9.66 -18.99
N PRO A 510 10.44 10.37 -19.31
CA PRO A 510 9.47 10.83 -18.31
C PRO A 510 8.84 9.70 -17.51
#